data_AF-A0A059B3P6-F1
#
_entry.id   AF-A0A059B3P6-F1
#
_cell.length_a   1.000
_cell.length_b   1.000
_cell.length_c   1.000
_cell.angle_alpha   90.00
_cell.angle_beta   90.00
_cell.angle_gamma   90.00
#
_symmetry.space_group_name_H-M   'P 1'
#
loop_
_entity.id
_entity.type
_entity.pdbx_description
1 polymer ?
#
loop_
_entity_poly.entity_id
_entity_poly.type
_entity_poly.pdbx_seq_one_letter_code
_entity_poly.pdbx_strand_id
1 'polypeptide(L)'
;MGVAIAKLAKRFMKKSALRIVMVGLDASGKTTILYKLKLGDVVATTPTIGTHTKELDKAAILVLANKQDLEGAMNASEVADKLGLHSLGQRHWYIQSTSAISGQGLYEGLVWLKNDVLGKAM
;
A
#
# COMPACT_ATOMS: atom_id res chain seq x y z
N MET A 1 -3.46 -8.20 -18.28
CA MET A 1 -3.66 -8.11 -16.81
C MET A 1 -3.55 -6.69 -16.23
N GLY A 2 -2.61 -5.84 -16.66
CA GLY A 2 -2.43 -4.48 -16.08
C GLY A 2 -3.63 -3.51 -16.20
N VAL A 3 -4.49 -3.68 -17.22
CA VAL A 3 -5.69 -2.84 -17.41
C VAL A 3 -6.78 -3.16 -16.36
N ALA A 4 -6.85 -4.39 -15.87
CA ALA A 4 -7.84 -4.80 -14.87
C ALA A 4 -7.53 -4.20 -13.49
N ILE A 5 -6.24 -4.20 -13.09
CA ILE A 5 -5.75 -3.57 -11.86
C ILE A 5 -6.03 -2.07 -11.88
N ALA A 6 -5.67 -1.39 -12.98
CA ALA A 6 -5.91 0.05 -13.14
C ALA A 6 -7.41 0.39 -13.10
N LYS A 7 -8.27 -0.43 -13.71
CA LYS A 7 -9.74 -0.25 -13.65
C LYS A 7 -10.30 -0.44 -12.25
N LEU A 8 -9.84 -1.44 -11.50
CA LEU A 8 -10.31 -1.67 -10.13
C LEU A 8 -9.86 -0.55 -9.19
N ALA A 9 -8.58 -0.15 -9.26
CA ALA A 9 -8.05 0.96 -8.48
C ALA A 9 -8.80 2.26 -8.78
N LYS A 10 -9.04 2.57 -10.06
CA LYS A 10 -9.79 3.77 -10.48
C LYS A 10 -11.25 3.76 -10.04
N ARG A 11 -11.93 2.60 -10.09
CA ARG A 11 -13.34 2.47 -9.65
C ARG A 11 -13.47 2.54 -8.13
N PHE A 12 -12.50 2.02 -7.40
CA PHE A 12 -12.44 2.09 -5.95
C PHE A 12 -12.20 3.53 -5.46
N MET A 13 -11.20 4.22 -6.01
CA MET A 13 -10.87 5.59 -5.59
C MET A 13 -11.87 6.66 -6.04
N LYS A 14 -12.77 6.37 -7.00
CA LYS A 14 -13.84 7.30 -7.40
C LYS A 14 -15.08 7.27 -6.50
N LYS A 15 -15.31 6.20 -5.72
CA LYS A 15 -16.54 6.01 -4.95
C LYS A 15 -16.46 6.52 -3.51
N SER A 16 -15.25 6.82 -3.04
CA SER A 16 -14.92 7.25 -1.69
C SER A 16 -13.73 8.18 -1.80
N ALA A 17 -13.75 9.35 -1.14
CA ALA A 17 -12.57 10.20 -1.05
C ALA A 17 -11.52 9.53 -0.13
N LEU A 18 -10.89 8.47 -0.64
CA LEU A 18 -9.90 7.69 0.07
C LEU A 18 -8.56 8.42 0.03
N ARG A 19 -8.04 8.75 1.21
CA ARG A 19 -6.70 9.32 1.36
C ARG A 19 -5.74 8.18 1.68
N ILE A 20 -4.86 7.84 0.74
CA ILE A 20 -3.79 6.86 0.92
C ILE A 20 -2.48 7.62 1.09
N VAL A 21 -1.72 7.30 2.13
CA VAL A 21 -0.36 7.78 2.32
C VAL A 21 0.59 6.61 2.09
N MET A 22 1.52 6.76 1.14
CA MET A 22 2.57 5.77 0.88
C MET A 22 3.89 6.25 1.46
N VAL A 23 4.40 5.54 2.46
CA VAL A 23 5.70 5.80 3.10
C VAL A 23 6.67 4.66 2.87
N GLY A 24 7.96 4.93 3.02
CA GLY A 24 9.01 3.94 2.92
C GLY A 24 10.36 4.58 2.64
N LEU A 25 11.44 3.83 2.87
CA LEU A 25 12.81 4.27 2.59
C LEU A 25 13.03 4.57 1.11
N ASP A 26 14.11 5.27 0.81
CA ASP A 26 14.53 5.50 -0.57
C ASP A 26 14.83 4.18 -1.29
N ALA A 27 14.53 4.15 -2.59
CA ALA A 27 14.60 2.95 -3.41
C ALA A 27 13.72 1.76 -2.96
N SER A 28 12.80 1.90 -1.99
CA SER A 28 11.87 0.82 -1.62
C SER A 28 10.85 0.47 -2.73
N GLY A 29 10.71 1.34 -3.74
CA GLY A 29 9.86 1.12 -4.91
C GLY A 29 8.55 1.89 -4.90
N LYS A 30 8.38 2.88 -4.02
CA LYS A 30 7.18 3.74 -3.93
C LYS A 30 6.76 4.31 -5.30
N THR A 31 7.68 4.97 -5.99
CA THR A 31 7.45 5.56 -7.31
C THR A 31 7.03 4.49 -8.32
N THR A 32 7.74 3.36 -8.40
CA THR A 32 7.41 2.25 -9.30
C THR A 32 6.00 1.71 -9.07
N ILE A 33 5.60 1.56 -7.80
CA ILE A 33 4.25 1.12 -7.43
C ILE A 33 3.22 2.16 -7.90
N LEU A 34 3.41 3.44 -7.62
CA LEU A 34 2.50 4.50 -8.06
C LEU A 34 2.33 4.51 -9.59
N TYR A 35 3.43 4.37 -10.34
CA TYR A 35 3.39 4.26 -11.80
C TYR A 35 2.59 3.04 -12.27
N LYS A 36 2.76 1.87 -11.63
CA LYS A 36 1.98 0.67 -11.98
C LYS A 36 0.51 0.80 -11.68
N LEU A 37 0.17 1.50 -10.61
CA LEU A 37 -1.22 1.71 -10.23
C LEU A 37 -1.95 2.69 -11.18
N LYS A 38 -1.21 3.41 -12.05
CA LYS A 38 -1.73 4.34 -13.07
C LYS A 38 -2.89 5.18 -12.51
N LEU A 39 -2.68 5.70 -11.31
CA LEU A 39 -3.68 6.45 -10.58
C LEU A 39 -3.81 7.84 -11.19
N GLY A 40 -4.50 7.93 -12.33
CA GLY A 40 -5.15 9.13 -12.89
C GLY A 40 -4.30 10.38 -13.09
N ASP A 41 -3.76 10.91 -12.01
CA ASP A 41 -2.98 12.15 -11.90
C ASP A 41 -1.90 11.91 -10.83
N VAL A 42 -0.66 11.67 -11.26
CA VAL A 42 0.50 11.73 -10.35
C VAL A 42 0.75 13.21 -10.09
N VAL A 43 0.06 13.79 -9.11
CA VAL A 43 0.33 15.15 -8.65
C VAL A 43 1.58 15.11 -7.78
N ALA A 44 2.54 15.99 -8.11
CA ALA A 44 3.82 16.10 -7.44
C ALA A 44 3.68 16.21 -5.91
N THR A 45 4.63 15.59 -5.21
CA THR A 45 4.70 15.57 -3.76
C THR A 45 4.90 16.97 -3.19
N THR A 46 3.92 17.47 -2.44
CA THR A 46 4.09 18.66 -1.62
C THR A 46 4.83 18.25 -0.33
N PRO A 47 5.99 18.84 -0.01
CA PRO A 47 6.67 18.55 1.26
C PRO A 47 5.83 19.09 2.42
N THR A 48 5.34 18.23 3.31
CA THR A 48 4.55 18.65 4.47
C THR A 48 5.43 18.73 5.70
N ILE A 49 5.45 19.90 6.35
CA ILE A 49 6.02 20.08 7.70
C ILE A 49 5.21 19.23 8.67
N GLY A 50 5.90 18.41 9.46
CA GLY A 50 5.29 17.45 10.38
C GLY A 50 4.41 18.11 11.44
N THR A 51 3.11 18.02 11.25
CA THR A 51 2.12 18.21 12.31
C THR A 51 1.53 16.84 12.66
N HIS A 52 1.55 16.47 13.95
CA HIS A 52 0.94 15.24 14.46
C HIS A 52 -0.55 15.15 14.07
N THR A 53 -0.86 14.39 13.03
CA THR A 53 -2.24 14.12 12.62
C THR A 53 -2.72 12.84 13.30
N LYS A 54 -3.53 13.02 14.36
CA LYS A 54 -4.35 11.95 15.01
C LYS A 54 -5.19 11.12 14.02
N GLU A 55 -5.29 11.59 12.79
CA GLU A 55 -5.98 10.99 11.66
C GLU A 55 -5.38 9.63 11.26
N LEU A 56 -4.08 9.41 11.49
CA LEU A 56 -3.42 8.13 11.16
C LEU A 56 -3.62 7.05 12.23
N ASP A 57 -4.15 7.38 13.40
CA ASP A 57 -4.30 6.40 14.48
C ASP A 57 -5.32 5.31 14.17
N LYS A 58 -6.30 5.63 13.31
CA LYS A 58 -7.35 4.70 12.86
C LYS A 58 -7.11 4.18 11.44
N ALA A 59 -5.99 4.53 10.81
CA ALA A 59 -5.70 4.14 9.44
C ALA A 59 -5.36 2.64 9.37
N ALA A 60 -5.87 1.97 8.34
CA ALA A 60 -5.46 0.63 7.98
C ALA A 60 -4.02 0.65 7.41
N ILE A 61 -3.22 -0.36 7.75
CA ILE A 61 -1.81 -0.43 7.35
C ILE A 61 -1.63 -1.56 6.33
N LEU A 62 -1.39 -1.21 5.07
CA LEU A 62 -0.97 -2.18 4.05
C LEU A 62 0.56 -2.09 3.89
N VAL A 63 1.26 -3.18 4.21
CA VAL A 63 2.70 -3.31 3.98
C VAL A 63 2.93 -4.09 2.68
N LEU A 64 3.59 -3.46 1.71
CA LEU A 64 4.03 -4.14 0.49
C LEU A 64 5.48 -4.59 0.69
N ALA A 65 5.69 -5.88 0.96
CA ALA A 65 7.02 -6.49 1.01
C ALA A 65 7.56 -6.59 -0.42
N ASN A 66 8.10 -5.47 -0.91
CA ASN A 66 8.46 -5.28 -2.31
C ASN A 66 9.83 -5.88 -2.63
N LYS A 67 10.11 -6.05 -3.94
CA LYS A 67 11.34 -6.62 -4.50
C LYS A 67 11.50 -8.13 -4.27
N GLN A 68 10.39 -8.86 -4.18
CA GLN A 68 10.40 -10.33 -4.09
C GLN A 68 10.95 -11.01 -5.36
N ASP A 69 11.17 -10.22 -6.42
CA ASP A 69 11.90 -10.63 -7.63
C ASP A 69 13.42 -10.74 -7.45
N LEU A 70 13.98 -10.19 -6.37
CA LEU A 70 15.43 -10.23 -6.13
C LEU A 70 15.82 -11.46 -5.31
N GLU A 71 16.96 -12.04 -5.66
CA GLU A 71 17.58 -13.10 -4.85
C GLU A 71 17.96 -12.56 -3.46
N GLY A 72 17.71 -13.37 -2.42
CA GLY A 72 17.95 -12.97 -1.03
C GLY A 72 16.95 -11.96 -0.47
N ALA A 73 15.87 -11.64 -1.19
CA ALA A 73 14.80 -10.82 -0.64
C ALA A 73 14.14 -11.51 0.56
N MET A 74 14.03 -10.78 1.67
CA MET A 74 13.28 -11.25 2.83
C MET A 74 11.83 -11.51 2.45
N ASN A 75 11.28 -12.63 2.90
CA ASN A 75 9.89 -12.95 2.65
C ASN A 75 8.97 -12.08 3.53
N ALA A 76 7.66 -12.11 3.26
CA ALA A 76 6.70 -11.29 3.98
C ALA A 76 6.69 -11.54 5.50
N SER A 77 6.90 -12.78 5.96
CA SER A 77 6.93 -13.09 7.39
C SER A 77 8.13 -12.43 8.07
N GLU A 78 9.32 -12.58 7.50
CA GLU A 78 10.54 -11.98 8.04
C GLU A 78 10.46 -10.45 8.08
N VAL A 79 9.84 -9.85 7.07
CA VAL A 79 9.57 -8.40 7.04
C VAL A 79 8.59 -8.02 8.14
N ALA A 80 7.53 -8.80 8.36
CA ALA A 80 6.56 -8.54 9.43
C ALA A 80 7.21 -8.58 10.82
N ASP A 81 8.07 -9.57 11.05
CA ASP A 81 8.81 -9.73 12.30
C ASP A 81 9.76 -8.55 12.54
N LYS A 82 10.58 -8.20 11.54
CA LYS A 82 11.55 -7.09 11.66
C LYS A 82 10.89 -5.72 11.82
N LEU A 83 9.70 -5.53 11.24
CA LEU A 83 8.91 -4.30 11.42
C LEU A 83 8.08 -4.31 12.70
N GLY A 84 8.06 -5.42 13.45
CA GLY A 84 7.28 -5.55 14.69
C GLY A 84 5.78 -5.44 14.45
N LEU A 85 5.27 -5.90 13.31
CA LEU A 85 3.85 -5.74 12.96
C LEU A 85 2.92 -6.45 13.95
N HIS A 86 3.39 -7.53 14.55
CA HIS A 86 2.68 -8.26 15.61
C HIS A 86 2.47 -7.43 16.88
N SER A 87 3.27 -6.39 17.11
CA SER A 87 3.17 -5.51 18.27
C SER A 87 2.24 -4.30 18.06
N LEU A 88 1.60 -4.18 16.89
CA LEU A 88 0.69 -3.08 16.56
C LEU A 88 -0.69 -3.16 17.26
N GLY A 89 -0.89 -4.15 18.13
CA GLY A 89 -2.09 -4.29 18.95
C GLY A 89 -3.35 -4.47 18.09
N GLN A 90 -4.33 -3.58 18.29
CA GLN A 90 -5.63 -3.62 17.60
C GLN A 90 -5.61 -2.93 16.23
N ARG A 91 -4.46 -2.43 15.75
CA ARG A 91 -4.40 -1.82 14.42
C ARG A 91 -4.58 -2.88 13.34
N HIS A 92 -5.42 -2.57 12.36
CA HIS A 92 -5.64 -3.43 11.21
C HIS A 92 -4.47 -3.31 10.26
N TRP A 93 -3.77 -4.42 10.03
CA TRP A 93 -2.67 -4.45 9.09
C TRP A 93 -2.69 -5.71 8.24
N TYR A 94 -2.07 -5.62 7.07
CA TYR A 94 -1.82 -6.74 6.18
C TYR A 94 -0.50 -6.55 5.47
N ILE A 95 0.19 -7.66 5.23
CA ILE A 95 1.44 -7.68 4.49
C ILE A 95 1.28 -8.51 3.23
N GLN A 96 1.78 -7.98 2.12
CA GLN A 96 1.68 -8.60 0.80
C GLN A 96 3.04 -8.61 0.11
N SER A 97 3.53 -9.82 -0.17
CA SER A 97 4.68 -10.03 -1.06
C SER A 97 4.40 -9.42 -2.43
N THR A 98 5.32 -8.58 -2.89
CA THR A 98 5.11 -7.74 -4.07
C THR A 98 6.37 -7.65 -4.94
N SER A 99 6.18 -7.55 -6.23
CA SER A 99 7.20 -7.09 -7.17
C SER A 99 6.64 -5.93 -7.98
N ALA A 100 7.10 -4.71 -7.67
CA ALA A 100 6.62 -3.51 -8.34
C ALA A 100 6.92 -3.49 -9.84
N ILE A 101 8.02 -4.11 -10.29
CA ILE A 101 8.41 -4.11 -11.70
C ILE A 101 7.48 -5.01 -12.54
N SER A 102 7.12 -6.18 -12.01
CA SER A 102 6.20 -7.11 -12.66
C SER A 102 4.73 -6.74 -12.41
N GLY A 103 4.45 -6.13 -11.26
CA GLY A 103 3.11 -5.82 -10.76
C GLY A 103 2.48 -6.95 -9.94
N GLN A 104 3.20 -8.06 -9.68
CA GLN A 104 2.72 -9.17 -8.86
C GLN A 104 2.49 -8.72 -7.41
N GLY A 105 1.41 -9.21 -6.78
CA GLY A 105 1.04 -8.90 -5.40
C GLY A 105 0.33 -7.54 -5.21
N LEU A 106 0.44 -6.60 -6.16
CA LEU A 106 -0.17 -5.28 -6.03
C LEU A 106 -1.70 -5.34 -6.01
N TYR A 107 -2.29 -6.25 -6.78
CA TYR A 107 -3.74 -6.35 -6.87
C TYR A 107 -4.33 -6.91 -5.56
N GLU A 108 -3.74 -7.96 -5.03
CA GLU A 108 -4.13 -8.65 -3.81
C GLU A 108 -4.07 -7.70 -2.61
N GLY A 109 -2.98 -6.95 -2.48
CA GLY A 109 -2.83 -5.94 -1.43
C GLY A 109 -3.89 -4.84 -1.53
N LEU A 110 -4.20 -4.36 -2.73
CA LEU A 110 -5.25 -3.36 -2.94
C LEU A 110 -6.66 -3.89 -2.72
N VAL A 111 -6.91 -5.16 -3.04
CA VAL A 111 -8.19 -5.82 -2.74
C VAL A 111 -8.40 -5.90 -1.23
N TRP A 112 -7.37 -6.29 -0.48
CA TRP A 112 -7.43 -6.27 0.98
C TRP A 112 -7.73 -4.87 1.52
N LEU A 113 -6.99 -3.85 1.06
CA LEU A 113 -7.18 -2.47 1.51
C LEU A 113 -8.60 -1.97 1.20
N LYS A 114 -9.12 -2.30 0.03
CA LYS A 114 -10.50 -2.00 -0.34
C LYS A 114 -11.48 -2.64 0.63
N ASN A 115 -11.30 -3.92 0.94
CA ASN A 115 -12.24 -4.65 1.78
C ASN A 115 -12.16 -4.19 3.24
N ASP A 116 -10.98 -3.88 3.78
CA ASP A 116 -10.84 -3.37 5.15
C ASP A 116 -11.46 -1.97 5.28
N VAL A 117 -11.20 -1.08 4.32
CA VAL A 117 -11.70 0.31 4.39
C VAL A 117 -13.19 0.41 4.06
N LEU A 118 -13.70 -0.33 3.06
CA LEU A 118 -15.12 -0.31 2.70
C LEU A 118 -15.98 -1.20 3.59
N GLY A 119 -15.43 -2.30 4.10
CA GLY A 119 -16.13 -3.18 5.04
C GLY A 119 -16.44 -2.50 6.38
N LYS A 120 -15.74 -1.40 6.69
CA LYS A 120 -16.04 -0.52 7.84
C LYS A 120 -17.09 0.56 7.55
N ALA A 121 -17.49 0.74 6.29
CA ALA A 121 -18.41 1.79 5.85
C ALA A 121 -19.83 1.29 5.54
N MET A 122 -20.09 -0.01 5.71
CA MET A 122 -21.43 -0.63 5.75
C MET A 122 -21.71 -1.17 7.14
#